data_AF-A0A5P9BGB0-F1
#
_entry.id   AF-A0A5P9BGB0-F1
#
_cell.length_a   1.000
_cell.length_b   1.000
_cell.length_c   1.000
_cell.angle_alpha   90.00
_cell.angle_beta   90.00
_cell.angle_gamma   90.00
#
_symmetry.space_group_name_H-M   'P 1'
#
loop_
_entity.id
_entity.type
_entity.pdbx_description
1 polymer ?
#
loop_
_entity_poly.entity_id
_entity_poly.type
_entity_poly.pdbx_seq_one_letter_code
_entity_poly.pdbx_strand_id
1 'polypeptide(L)'
;MNQTIDCKGELAPSGDLVVEVIPPADGVVENRVVLMCAVSIIVIASSLLFWLYPAQKEQDVIIPKGLHAHLTSLSIAADEISIMMELDMGVPTLSELSDLEIAPFAQNAIASLPNVSWAQANHCFIGDTQISNTHYQIRLIFDENNSASTGWRIADALSVDELCSSQNITLWRDSNAINPNHLHSH
;
A
#
# COMPACT_ATOMS: atom_id res chain seq x y z
N MET A 1 -47.78 -42.79 -56.47
CA MET A 1 -49.05 -42.48 -57.16
C MET A 1 -49.05 -40.99 -57.44
N ASN A 2 -49.41 -40.67 -58.67
CA ASN A 2 -49.27 -39.38 -59.34
C ASN A 2 -50.25 -38.36 -58.78
N GLN A 3 -49.84 -37.11 -58.52
CA GLN A 3 -50.76 -35.97 -58.55
C GLN A 3 -50.00 -34.66 -58.81
N THR A 4 -49.90 -34.34 -60.09
CA THR A 4 -49.67 -33.02 -60.64
C THR A 4 -50.86 -32.11 -60.30
N ILE A 5 -50.61 -30.96 -59.68
CA ILE A 5 -51.57 -29.86 -59.63
C ILE A 5 -51.04 -28.77 -60.56
N ASP A 6 -51.67 -28.70 -61.73
CA ASP A 6 -51.57 -27.61 -62.70
C ASP A 6 -52.56 -26.52 -62.25
N CYS A 7 -52.05 -25.35 -61.87
CA CYS A 7 -52.88 -24.16 -61.68
C CYS A 7 -52.40 -23.09 -62.64
N LYS A 8 -53.02 -23.10 -63.82
CA LYS A 8 -52.90 -22.02 -64.80
C LYS A 8 -54.03 -21.01 -64.59
N GLY A 9 -53.63 -19.81 -64.17
CA GLY A 9 -54.20 -18.55 -64.66
C GLY A 9 -55.10 -17.75 -63.72
N GLU A 10 -54.60 -16.60 -63.26
CA GLU A 10 -55.27 -15.30 -63.43
C GLU A 10 -54.26 -14.16 -63.26
N LEU A 11 -54.30 -13.17 -64.16
CA LEU A 11 -53.34 -12.07 -64.27
C LEU A 11 -53.70 -10.87 -63.36
N ALA A 12 -52.72 -10.46 -62.54
CA ALA A 12 -52.29 -9.08 -62.17
C ALA A 12 -53.21 -8.20 -61.27
N PRO A 13 -52.70 -7.12 -60.59
CA PRO A 13 -51.36 -6.52 -60.67
C PRO A 13 -50.69 -6.12 -59.31
N SER A 14 -49.44 -5.68 -59.44
CA SER A 14 -48.76 -4.70 -58.58
C SER A 14 -48.37 -5.08 -57.15
N GLY A 15 -47.09 -5.38 -57.02
CA GLY A 15 -46.35 -5.33 -55.78
C GLY A 15 -45.03 -6.03 -56.03
N ASP A 16 -44.04 -5.28 -56.51
CA ASP A 16 -42.66 -5.76 -56.63
C ASP A 16 -42.19 -6.10 -55.19
N LEU A 17 -42.33 -7.37 -54.81
CA LEU A 17 -41.89 -7.86 -53.52
C LEU A 17 -40.37 -7.99 -53.61
N VAL A 18 -39.67 -6.89 -53.33
CA VAL A 18 -38.22 -6.90 -53.14
C VAL A 18 -37.94 -7.70 -51.87
N VAL A 19 -37.69 -9.00 -52.05
CA VAL A 19 -37.12 -9.83 -51.00
C VAL A 19 -35.66 -9.44 -50.88
N GLU A 20 -35.34 -8.58 -49.92
CA GLU A 20 -33.97 -8.26 -49.55
C GLU A 20 -33.33 -9.53 -48.95
N VAL A 21 -32.59 -10.25 -49.78
CA VAL A 21 -31.77 -11.38 -49.34
C VAL A 21 -30.55 -10.80 -48.63
N ILE A 22 -30.65 -10.66 -47.31
CA ILE A 22 -29.52 -10.34 -46.45
C ILE A 22 -28.60 -11.56 -46.49
N PRO A 23 -27.36 -11.46 -47.03
CA PRO A 23 -26.43 -12.58 -47.01
C PRO A 23 -26.16 -12.96 -45.55
N PRO A 24 -26.05 -14.27 -45.22
CA PRO A 24 -25.73 -14.68 -43.86
C PRO A 24 -24.40 -14.03 -43.46
N ALA A 25 -24.45 -13.14 -42.47
CA ALA A 25 -23.26 -12.53 -41.91
C ALA A 25 -22.36 -13.64 -41.36
N ASP A 26 -21.15 -13.74 -41.91
CA ASP A 26 -20.21 -14.77 -41.52
C ASP A 26 -19.65 -14.45 -40.12
N GLY A 27 -20.25 -15.08 -39.10
CA GLY A 27 -19.91 -14.85 -37.69
C GLY A 27 -18.45 -15.18 -37.35
N VAL A 28 -17.73 -15.92 -38.21
CA VAL A 28 -16.30 -16.21 -38.01
C VAL A 28 -15.44 -14.96 -38.26
N VAL A 29 -15.79 -14.16 -39.26
CA VAL A 29 -15.07 -12.92 -39.59
C VAL A 29 -15.36 -11.85 -38.55
N GLU A 30 -16.62 -11.70 -38.16
CA GLU A 30 -17.04 -10.75 -37.12
C GLU A 30 -16.35 -11.06 -35.78
N ASN A 31 -16.33 -12.32 -35.35
CA ASN A 31 -15.67 -12.73 -34.12
C ASN A 31 -14.17 -12.41 -34.13
N ARG A 32 -13.50 -12.58 -35.28
CA ARG A 32 -12.09 -12.21 -35.41
C ARG A 32 -11.87 -10.70 -35.30
N VAL A 33 -12.77 -9.89 -35.86
CA VAL A 33 -12.70 -8.42 -35.77
C VAL A 33 -12.94 -7.96 -34.33
N VAL A 34 -13.96 -8.51 -33.66
CA VAL A 34 -14.26 -8.19 -32.26
C VAL A 34 -13.09 -8.56 -31.35
N LEU A 35 -12.48 -9.72 -31.55
CA LEU A 35 -11.31 -10.16 -30.78
C LEU A 35 -10.11 -9.23 -31.00
N MET A 36 -9.86 -8.79 -32.23
CA MET A 36 -8.79 -7.83 -32.54
C MET A 36 -9.03 -6.47 -31.88
N CYS A 37 -10.28 -5.99 -31.87
CA CYS A 37 -10.66 -4.77 -31.16
C CYS A 37 -10.45 -4.91 -29.65
N ALA A 38 -10.88 -6.03 -29.05
CA ALA A 38 -10.69 -6.28 -27.62
C ALA A 38 -9.20 -6.31 -27.22
N VAL A 39 -8.37 -7.02 -27.99
CA VAL A 39 -6.91 -7.05 -27.76
C VAL A 39 -6.31 -5.66 -27.89
N SER A 40 -6.72 -4.89 -28.90
CA SER A 40 -6.21 -3.52 -29.10
C SER A 40 -6.55 -2.60 -27.93
N ILE A 41 -7.78 -2.68 -27.41
CA ILE A 41 -8.19 -1.92 -26.22
C ILE A 41 -7.35 -2.31 -25.01
N ILE A 42 -7.12 -3.60 -24.78
CA ILE A 42 -6.30 -4.08 -23.65
C ILE A 42 -4.87 -3.53 -23.77
N VAL A 43 -4.25 -3.63 -24.94
CA VAL A 43 -2.87 -3.15 -25.16
C VAL A 43 -2.78 -1.64 -24.93
N ILE A 44 -3.74 -0.87 -25.43
CA ILE A 44 -3.77 0.59 -25.22
C ILE A 44 -3.97 0.91 -23.75
N ALA A 45 -4.90 0.25 -23.06
CA ALA A 45 -5.17 0.49 -21.65
C ALA A 45 -3.96 0.12 -20.78
N SER A 46 -3.31 -1.03 -21.04
CA SER A 46 -2.08 -1.43 -20.34
C SER A 46 -0.93 -0.45 -20.58
N SER A 47 -0.79 0.06 -21.82
CA SER A 47 0.24 1.05 -22.14
C SER A 47 -0.02 2.38 -21.44
N LEU A 48 -1.27 2.84 -21.41
CA LEU A 48 -1.68 4.05 -20.69
C LEU A 48 -1.49 3.90 -19.18
N LEU A 49 -1.83 2.74 -18.61
CA LEU A 49 -1.59 2.45 -17.19
C LEU A 49 -0.10 2.45 -16.86
N PHE A 50 0.74 1.82 -17.68
CA PHE A 50 2.18 1.81 -17.47
C PHE A 50 2.81 3.21 -17.55
N TRP A 51 2.27 4.07 -18.43
CA TRP A 51 2.77 5.44 -18.59
C TRP A 51 2.26 6.39 -17.51
N LEU A 52 1.00 6.24 -17.09
CA LEU A 52 0.38 7.07 -16.05
C LEU A 52 0.81 6.66 -14.64
N TYR A 53 1.08 5.36 -14.44
CA TYR A 53 1.59 4.79 -13.20
C TYR A 53 2.95 4.17 -13.49
N PRO A 54 4.02 4.97 -13.62
CA PRO A 54 5.37 4.43 -13.68
C PRO A 54 5.57 3.54 -12.46
N ALA A 55 6.15 2.36 -12.66
CA ALA A 55 6.45 1.44 -11.58
C ALA A 55 7.17 2.23 -10.48
N GLN A 56 6.47 2.45 -9.36
CA GLN A 56 7.12 3.01 -8.19
C GLN A 56 8.25 2.05 -7.89
N LYS A 57 9.49 2.55 -7.91
CA LYS A 57 10.62 1.78 -7.41
C LYS A 57 10.27 1.49 -5.96
N GLU A 58 9.78 0.29 -5.68
CA GLU A 58 9.69 -0.22 -4.33
C GLU A 58 11.11 -0.11 -3.78
N GLN A 59 11.34 0.92 -2.95
CA GLN A 59 12.55 0.93 -2.14
C GLN A 59 12.38 -0.25 -1.20
N ASP A 60 13.15 -1.30 -1.42
CA ASP A 60 13.32 -2.35 -0.43
C ASP A 60 13.93 -1.70 0.81
N VAL A 61 13.08 -1.25 1.73
CA VAL A 61 13.48 -0.78 3.05
C VAL A 61 13.83 -2.02 3.85
N ILE A 62 15.07 -2.48 3.71
CA ILE A 62 15.59 -3.58 4.50
C ILE A 62 15.78 -3.07 5.93
N ILE A 63 14.82 -3.38 6.80
CA ILE A 63 14.91 -3.11 8.23
C ILE A 63 15.99 -4.04 8.82
N PRO A 64 16.92 -3.53 9.65
CA PRO A 64 17.91 -4.37 10.31
C PRO A 64 17.23 -5.41 11.21
N LYS A 65 17.70 -6.67 11.16
CA LYS A 65 17.11 -7.80 11.92
C LYS A 65 16.95 -7.55 13.43
N GLY A 66 17.82 -6.74 14.04
CA GLY A 66 17.74 -6.37 15.46
C GLY A 66 16.76 -5.23 15.78
N LEU A 67 16.26 -4.51 14.77
CA LEU A 67 15.41 -3.33 14.95
C LEU A 67 13.92 -3.64 14.77
N HIS A 68 13.58 -4.70 14.04
CA HIS A 68 12.19 -5.09 13.78
C HIS A 68 11.35 -5.17 15.04
N ALA A 69 11.82 -5.89 16.05
CA ALA A 69 11.04 -6.09 17.27
C ALA A 69 10.86 -4.79 18.08
N HIS A 70 11.84 -3.88 18.07
CA HIS A 70 11.67 -2.54 18.64
C HIS A 70 10.66 -1.71 17.86
N LEU A 71 10.70 -1.73 16.52
CA LEU A 71 9.76 -0.97 15.69
C LEU A 71 8.33 -1.51 15.80
N THR A 72 8.16 -2.83 15.86
CA THR A 72 6.85 -3.45 16.12
C THR A 72 6.33 -3.05 17.50
N SER A 73 7.15 -3.18 18.55
CA SER A 73 6.76 -2.74 19.89
C SER A 73 6.42 -1.25 19.93
N LEU A 74 7.20 -0.42 19.23
CA LEU A 74 6.97 1.02 19.15
C LEU A 74 5.68 1.36 18.41
N SER A 75 5.32 0.60 17.37
CA SER A 75 4.03 0.75 16.68
C SER A 75 2.86 0.40 17.60
N ILE A 76 2.99 -0.64 18.42
CA ILE A 76 1.96 -0.99 19.41
C ILE A 76 1.83 0.11 20.46
N ALA A 77 2.96 0.61 20.96
CA ALA A 77 3.00 1.73 21.90
C ALA A 77 2.36 2.99 21.30
N ALA A 78 2.58 3.24 20.02
CA ALA A 78 2.00 4.38 19.31
C ALA A 78 0.47 4.37 19.36
N ASP A 79 -0.14 3.19 19.12
CA ASP A 79 -1.58 3.01 19.19
C ASP A 79 -2.09 3.20 20.62
N GLU A 80 -1.41 2.62 21.61
CA GLU A 80 -1.79 2.77 23.03
C GLU A 80 -1.71 4.22 23.51
N ILE A 81 -0.63 4.93 23.17
CA ILE A 81 -0.45 6.35 23.50
C ILE A 81 -1.48 7.21 22.78
N SER A 82 -1.81 6.89 21.52
CA SER A 82 -2.87 7.60 20.78
C SER A 82 -4.20 7.50 21.52
N ILE A 83 -4.55 6.31 22.02
CA ILE A 83 -5.77 6.09 22.82
C ILE A 83 -5.70 6.90 24.12
N MET A 84 -4.55 6.93 24.81
CA MET A 84 -4.38 7.73 26.02
C MET A 84 -4.55 9.23 25.76
N MET A 85 -4.05 9.72 24.64
CA MET A 85 -4.17 11.12 24.22
C MET A 85 -5.61 11.48 23.83
N GLU A 86 -6.36 10.56 23.22
CA GLU A 86 -7.79 10.74 22.93
C GLU A 86 -8.65 10.83 24.20
N LEU A 87 -8.22 10.20 25.29
CA LEU A 87 -8.87 10.29 26.60
C LEU A 87 -8.52 11.57 27.37
N ASP A 88 -7.98 12.59 26.68
CA ASP A 88 -7.64 13.93 27.19
C ASP A 88 -6.57 13.92 28.30
N MET A 89 -5.74 12.88 28.36
CA MET A 89 -4.63 12.78 29.32
C MET A 89 -3.36 13.55 28.87
N GLY A 90 -3.39 14.19 27.70
CA GLY A 90 -2.21 14.80 27.09
C GLY A 90 -1.18 13.77 26.63
N VAL A 91 -0.01 14.23 26.18
CA VAL A 91 1.07 13.32 25.79
C VAL A 91 1.80 12.82 27.03
N PRO A 92 1.86 11.51 27.27
CA PRO A 92 2.55 10.95 28.42
C PRO A 92 4.06 11.19 28.34
N THR A 93 4.67 11.35 29.51
CA THR A 93 6.12 11.44 29.68
C THR A 93 6.77 10.06 29.62
N LEU A 94 8.07 10.00 29.30
CA LEU A 94 8.83 8.74 29.33
C LEU A 94 8.74 8.01 30.69
N SER A 95 8.69 8.76 31.79
CA SER A 95 8.47 8.17 33.12
C SER A 95 7.11 7.51 33.25
N GLU A 96 6.04 8.17 32.80
CA GLU A 96 4.69 7.60 32.85
C GLU A 96 4.57 6.36 31.97
N LEU A 97 5.16 6.38 30.77
CA LEU A 97 5.20 5.23 29.88
C LEU A 97 5.96 4.04 30.48
N SER A 98 7.06 4.33 31.19
CA SER A 98 7.82 3.31 31.92
C SER A 98 7.02 2.76 33.11
N ASP A 99 6.33 3.62 33.86
CA ASP A 99 5.53 3.24 35.04
C ASP A 99 4.28 2.43 34.66
N LEU A 100 3.71 2.68 33.48
CA LEU A 100 2.60 1.92 32.89
C LEU A 100 3.05 0.64 32.20
N GLU A 101 4.34 0.31 32.25
CA GLU A 101 4.94 -0.86 31.60
C GLU A 101 4.71 -0.92 30.07
N ILE A 102 4.57 0.24 29.41
CA ILE A 102 4.37 0.33 27.97
C ILE A 102 5.70 0.05 27.25
N ALA A 103 5.78 -1.08 26.57
CA ALA A 103 6.93 -1.44 25.74
C ALA A 103 6.98 -0.56 24.47
N PRO A 104 8.15 -0.08 24.00
CA PRO A 104 9.51 -0.40 24.44
C PRO A 104 10.09 0.56 25.49
N PHE A 105 9.28 1.38 26.15
CA PHE A 105 9.73 2.39 27.12
C PHE A 105 9.99 1.81 28.52
N ALA A 106 9.39 0.68 28.84
CA ALA A 106 9.62 -0.02 30.12
C ALA A 106 11.03 -0.63 30.22
N GLN A 107 11.62 -0.58 31.42
CA GLN A 107 13.01 -1.02 31.70
C GLN A 107 13.31 -2.49 31.36
N ASN A 108 12.28 -3.35 31.29
CA ASN A 108 12.41 -4.77 30.95
C ASN A 108 11.62 -5.16 29.68
N ALA A 109 11.19 -4.19 28.88
CA ALA A 109 10.24 -4.40 27.80
C ALA A 109 10.65 -5.53 26.83
N ILE A 110 11.95 -5.66 26.54
CA ILE A 110 12.44 -6.68 25.61
C ILE A 110 13.79 -7.27 26.06
N ALA A 111 13.74 -8.28 26.94
CA ALA A 111 14.90 -8.89 27.58
C ALA A 111 15.94 -9.54 26.64
N SER A 112 15.62 -9.77 25.37
CA SER A 112 16.50 -10.40 24.38
C SER A 112 17.07 -9.44 23.32
N LEU A 113 16.76 -8.15 23.43
CA LEU A 113 17.15 -7.14 22.46
C LEU A 113 18.17 -6.14 23.03
N PRO A 114 18.95 -5.47 22.16
CA PRO A 114 19.82 -4.39 22.59
C PRO A 114 19.03 -3.28 23.28
N ASN A 115 19.60 -2.75 24.37
CA ASN A 115 18.95 -1.70 25.13
C ASN A 115 18.80 -0.44 24.25
N VAL A 116 17.66 0.24 24.36
CA VAL A 116 17.37 1.49 23.66
C VAL A 116 17.36 2.61 24.68
N SER A 117 18.20 3.62 24.46
CA SER A 117 18.19 4.83 25.27
C SER A 117 17.14 5.77 24.72
N TRP A 118 16.12 6.10 25.52
CA TRP A 118 15.03 6.98 25.10
C TRP A 118 15.22 8.42 25.58
N ALA A 119 14.96 9.36 24.68
CA ALA A 119 14.86 10.78 24.95
C ALA A 119 13.51 11.30 24.43
N GLN A 120 12.96 12.33 25.07
CA GLN A 120 11.67 12.92 24.69
C GLN A 120 11.81 14.43 24.55
N ALA A 121 11.18 14.96 23.50
CA ALA A 121 10.96 16.38 23.30
C ALA A 121 9.49 16.59 22.89
N ASN A 122 8.66 17.05 23.84
CA ASN A 122 7.22 17.25 23.64
C ASN A 122 6.51 15.98 23.11
N HIS A 123 5.96 16.04 21.90
CA HIS A 123 5.23 14.98 21.19
C HIS A 123 6.13 13.98 20.45
N CYS A 124 7.44 14.00 20.72
CA CYS A 124 8.43 13.23 20.00
C CYS A 124 9.31 12.43 20.96
N PHE A 125 9.47 11.16 20.66
CA PHE A 125 10.28 10.19 21.38
C PHE A 125 11.36 9.65 20.44
N ILE A 126 12.61 9.75 20.86
CA ILE A 126 13.78 9.30 20.11
C ILE A 126 14.46 8.19 20.90
N GLY A 127 14.69 7.05 20.26
CA GLY A 127 15.43 5.93 20.82
C GLY A 127 16.77 5.76 20.12
N ASP A 128 17.85 5.69 20.88
CA ASP A 128 19.21 5.42 20.41
C ASP A 128 19.61 3.99 20.76
N THR A 129 20.11 3.22 19.78
CA THR A 129 20.56 1.84 20.00
C THR A 129 21.71 1.44 19.09
N GLN A 130 22.57 0.52 19.55
CA GLN A 130 23.70 0.02 18.80
C GLN A 130 23.52 -1.45 18.45
N ILE A 131 23.48 -1.76 17.15
CA ILE A 131 23.29 -3.13 16.63
C ILE A 131 24.47 -3.45 15.70
N SER A 132 25.23 -4.51 16.03
CA SER A 132 26.33 -5.01 15.19
C SER A 132 27.30 -3.89 14.72
N ASN A 133 27.74 -3.04 15.65
CA ASN A 133 28.61 -1.88 15.42
C ASN A 133 28.02 -0.70 14.61
N THR A 134 26.73 -0.74 14.27
CA THR A 134 26.04 0.40 13.65
C THR A 134 25.14 1.06 14.68
N HIS A 135 25.23 2.38 14.80
CA HIS A 135 24.36 3.16 15.66
C HIS A 135 23.07 3.49 14.89
N TYR A 136 21.93 3.16 15.47
CA TYR A 136 20.62 3.38 14.90
C TYR A 136 19.81 4.29 15.81
N GLN A 137 18.96 5.08 15.17
CA GLN A 137 17.97 5.90 15.84
C GLN A 137 16.59 5.46 15.38
N ILE A 138 15.65 5.38 16.33
CA ILE A 138 14.24 5.16 16.10
C ILE A 138 13.45 6.35 16.64
N ARG A 139 12.34 6.66 16.01
CA ARG A 139 11.44 7.72 16.46
C ARG A 139 10.01 7.26 16.56
N LEU A 140 9.29 7.90 17.47
CA LEU A 140 7.84 7.98 17.52
C LEU A 140 7.49 9.47 17.65
N ILE A 141 6.70 10.00 16.73
CA ILE A 141 6.23 11.39 16.78
C ILE A 141 4.72 11.43 16.59
N PHE A 142 4.05 12.28 17.35
CA PHE A 142 2.63 12.58 17.19
C PHE A 142 2.46 13.93 16.53
N ASP A 143 1.61 14.01 15.51
CA ASP A 143 1.24 15.27 14.88
C ASP A 143 0.13 15.99 15.68
N GLU A 144 -0.29 17.17 15.19
CA GLU A 144 -1.35 17.97 15.83
C GLU A 144 -2.72 17.27 15.84
N ASN A 145 -2.92 16.25 14.99
CA ASN A 145 -4.13 15.44 14.95
C ASN A 145 -3.99 14.15 15.77
N ASN A 146 -2.96 14.04 16.62
CA ASN A 146 -2.62 12.85 17.38
C ASN A 146 -2.29 11.63 16.51
N SER A 147 -2.01 11.81 15.23
CA SER A 147 -1.56 10.73 14.35
C SER A 147 -0.11 10.40 14.66
N ALA A 148 0.15 9.12 14.92
CA ALA A 148 1.49 8.65 15.21
C ALA A 148 2.26 8.29 13.93
N SER A 149 3.52 8.71 13.87
CA SER A 149 4.49 8.26 12.87
C SER A 149 5.69 7.63 13.55
N THR A 150 6.05 6.43 13.11
CA THR A 150 7.27 5.75 13.55
C THR A 150 8.25 5.61 12.41
N GLY A 151 9.55 5.65 12.73
CA GLY A 151 10.58 5.50 11.71
C GLY A 151 11.93 5.19 12.31
N TRP A 152 12.87 4.86 11.44
CA TRP A 152 14.23 4.56 11.83
C TRP A 152 15.27 5.15 10.87
N ARG A 153 16.49 5.31 11.35
CA ARG A 153 17.63 5.75 10.55
C ARG A 153 18.94 5.23 11.14
N ILE A 154 20.01 5.35 10.37
CA ILE A 154 21.37 5.25 10.90
C ILE A 154 21.65 6.58 11.61
N ALA A 155 22.16 6.51 12.84
CA ALA A 155 22.38 7.69 13.65
C ALA A 155 23.42 8.62 13.01
N ASP A 156 23.17 9.91 13.12
CA ASP A 156 24.05 10.99 12.67
C ASP A 156 24.10 12.07 13.76
N ALA A 157 25.06 13.00 13.68
CA ALA A 157 25.30 14.04 14.68
C ALA A 157 24.24 15.16 14.63
N LEU A 158 23.00 14.83 14.99
CA LEU A 158 21.88 15.75 15.13
C LEU A 158 21.39 15.79 16.57
N SER A 159 20.94 16.96 17.01
CA SER A 159 20.28 17.15 18.31
C SER A 159 18.87 16.56 18.32
N VAL A 160 18.33 16.28 19.52
CA VAL A 160 16.96 15.74 19.68
C VAL A 160 15.91 16.69 19.06
N ASP A 161 16.08 18.01 19.21
CA ASP A 161 15.16 18.99 18.63
C ASP A 161 15.16 18.96 17.09
N GLU A 162 16.33 18.79 16.48
CA GLU A 162 16.46 18.63 15.03
C GLU A 162 15.83 17.31 14.55
N LEU A 163 15.93 16.26 15.36
CA LEU A 163 15.35 14.95 15.07
C LEU A 163 13.83 14.94 15.15
N CYS A 164 13.28 15.78 16.02
CA CYS A 164 11.84 15.93 16.25
C CYS A 164 11.17 16.95 15.31
N SER A 165 11.91 17.62 14.44
CA SER A 165 11.35 18.53 13.44
C SER A 165 10.69 17.76 12.29
N SER A 166 9.43 18.08 12.00
CA SER A 166 8.63 17.50 10.90
C SER A 166 9.21 17.79 9.50
N GLN A 167 10.10 18.77 9.35
CA GLN A 167 10.77 19.04 8.08
C GLN A 167 11.81 17.96 7.70
N ASN A 168 12.23 17.14 8.66
CA ASN A 168 13.25 16.11 8.47
C ASN A 168 12.68 14.72 8.18
N ILE A 169 11.39 14.59 7.82
CA ILE A 169 10.76 13.29 7.54
C ILE A 169 11.52 12.47 6.49
N THR A 170 12.17 13.10 5.51
CA THR A 170 12.97 12.42 4.47
C THR A 170 14.22 11.72 4.99
N LEU A 171 14.69 12.05 6.19
CA LEU A 171 15.85 11.39 6.84
C LEU A 171 15.47 10.07 7.50
N TRP A 172 14.17 9.81 7.66
CA TRP A 172 13.64 8.64 8.35
C TRP A 172 13.08 7.65 7.35
N ARG A 173 13.38 6.37 7.57
CA ARG A 173 12.76 5.27 6.84
C ARG A 173 11.55 4.80 7.61
N ASP A 174 10.44 4.64 6.90
CA ASP A 174 9.20 4.15 7.50
C ASP A 174 9.35 2.72 8.01
N SER A 175 8.80 2.49 9.19
CA SER A 175 8.65 1.16 9.81
C SER A 175 7.61 0.29 9.10
N ASN A 176 6.62 0.91 8.45
CA ASN A 176 5.51 0.27 7.75
C ASN A 176 5.82 -0.16 6.31
N ALA A 177 7.04 0.06 5.81
CA ALA A 177 7.49 -0.42 4.50
C ALA A 177 7.80 -1.94 4.50
N ILE A 178 6.98 -2.73 5.19
CA ILE A 178 7.01 -4.18 5.12
C ILE A 178 6.31 -4.57 3.82
N ASN A 179 7.06 -4.97 2.80
CA ASN A 179 6.49 -5.61 1.62
C ASN A 179 5.99 -7.01 2.00
N PRO A 180 4.67 -7.29 2.02
CA PRO A 180 4.14 -8.62 2.35
C PRO A 180 4.49 -9.69 1.30
N ASN A 181 5.07 -9.33 0.16
CA ASN A 181 5.33 -10.27 -0.94
C ASN A 181 6.60 -11.12 -0.77
N HIS A 182 7.41 -10.93 0.28
CA HIS A 182 8.63 -11.72 0.47
C HIS A 182 8.45 -13.00 1.32
N LEU A 183 7.21 -13.41 1.65
CA LEU A 183 6.94 -14.68 2.34
C LEU A 183 6.76 -15.91 1.41
N HIS A 184 6.86 -15.75 0.09
CA HIS A 184 6.61 -16.85 -0.86
C HIS A 184 7.75 -17.12 -1.86
N SER A 185 9.01 -16.90 -1.47
CA SER A 185 10.15 -17.45 -2.23
C SER A 185 10.98 -18.36 -1.33
N HIS A 186 10.60 -19.63 -1.31
CA HIS A 186 11.43 -20.76 -0.93
C HIS A 186 11.12 -21.94 -1.84
#